data_AF-A0A2K5NI42-F1
#
_entry.id   AF-A0A2K5NI42-F1
#
_cell.length_a   1.000
_cell.length_b   1.000
_cell.length_c   1.000
_cell.angle_alpha   90.00
_cell.angle_beta   90.00
_cell.angle_gamma   90.00
#
_symmetry.space_group_name_H-M   'P 1'
#
loop_
_entity.id
_entity.type
_entity.pdbx_description
1 polymer ?
#
loop_
_entity_poly.entity_id
_entity_poly.type
_entity_poly.pdbx_seq_one_letter_code
_entity_poly.pdbx_strand_id
1 'polypeptide(L)'
;MSEAYFRVESGALGPEENFLSLDDILMSHEKLPVRTETAMPRLGAFFLERSAGAETDNAVPQTFIGRFRRIMDSSQNAYNEDTSALVARLDEMERGLFQTGQKGLNDFQCWEKGQASQITASNLVQNYKKRKFTDMED
;
A
#
# COMPACT_ATOMS: atom_id res chain seq x y z
N MET A 1 -3.62 -10.59 10.00
CA MET A 1 -3.66 -11.46 8.79
C MET A 1 -2.30 -11.56 8.08
N SER A 2 -1.18 -11.17 8.72
CA SER A 2 0.02 -10.73 7.99
C SER A 2 1.25 -11.66 8.03
N GLU A 3 1.36 -12.62 8.97
CA GLU A 3 2.65 -13.31 9.15
C GLU A 3 3.01 -14.34 8.06
N ALA A 4 2.01 -14.94 7.41
CA ALA A 4 2.23 -16.03 6.45
C ALA A 4 1.82 -15.67 5.00
N TYR A 5 1.31 -14.47 4.77
CA TYR A 5 0.95 -13.99 3.44
C TYR A 5 1.96 -12.94 2.99
N PHE A 6 2.79 -13.32 2.01
CA PHE A 6 3.80 -12.45 1.43
C PHE A 6 3.30 -11.95 0.07
N ARG A 7 2.81 -10.71 0.05
CA ARG A 7 2.42 -10.03 -1.18
C ARG A 7 3.67 -9.72 -2.01
N VAL A 8 3.54 -9.71 -3.34
CA VAL A 8 4.58 -9.18 -4.23
C VAL A 8 4.65 -7.66 -4.06
N GLU A 9 5.82 -7.15 -3.71
CA GLU A 9 6.06 -5.72 -3.47
C GLU A 9 6.08 -4.91 -4.77
N SER A 10 5.87 -3.59 -4.66
CA SER A 10 5.92 -2.65 -5.78
C SER A 10 7.34 -2.46 -6.31
N GLY A 11 7.49 -2.45 -7.63
CA GLY A 11 8.73 -2.10 -8.33
C GLY A 11 8.73 -0.69 -8.91
N ALA A 12 7.63 0.05 -8.78
CA ALA A 12 7.34 1.28 -9.53
C ALA A 12 8.34 2.44 -9.33
N LEU A 13 9.14 2.41 -8.26
CA LEU A 13 10.21 3.40 -8.02
C LEU A 13 11.53 3.04 -8.72
N GLY A 14 11.64 1.81 -9.22
CA GLY A 14 12.77 1.33 -9.99
C GLY A 14 12.63 1.66 -11.49
N PRO A 15 13.52 1.09 -12.33
CA PRO A 15 13.45 1.29 -13.77
C PRO A 15 12.25 0.63 -14.44
N GLU A 16 11.69 -0.42 -13.83
CA GLU A 16 10.57 -1.21 -14.36
C GLU A 16 9.64 -1.61 -13.21
N GLU A 17 8.34 -1.73 -13.51
CA GLU A 17 7.33 -2.19 -12.57
C GLU A 17 7.32 -3.72 -12.40
N ASN A 18 6.82 -4.19 -11.26
CA ASN A 18 6.71 -5.62 -10.98
C ASN A 18 5.40 -6.18 -11.58
N PHE A 19 5.55 -7.13 -12.50
CA PHE A 19 4.43 -7.73 -13.23
C PHE A 19 3.32 -8.36 -12.35
N LEU A 20 3.68 -8.88 -11.18
CA LEU A 20 2.74 -9.51 -10.24
C LEU A 20 2.34 -8.59 -9.07
N SER A 21 2.87 -7.37 -9.03
CA SER A 21 2.49 -6.38 -8.00
C SER A 21 1.11 -5.84 -8.33
N LEU A 22 0.16 -6.07 -7.42
CA LEU A 22 -1.17 -5.46 -7.55
C LEU A 22 -1.12 -3.94 -7.36
N ASP A 23 -0.12 -3.39 -6.65
CA ASP A 23 0.00 -1.94 -6.48
C ASP A 23 0.41 -1.30 -7.81
N ASP A 24 1.33 -1.94 -8.54
CA ASP A 24 1.84 -1.44 -9.82
C ASP A 24 0.76 -1.52 -10.90
N ILE A 25 -0.02 -2.61 -10.92
CA ILE A 25 -1.17 -2.77 -11.83
C ILE A 25 -2.23 -1.69 -11.59
N LEU A 26 -2.50 -1.35 -10.33
CA LEU A 26 -3.48 -0.31 -10.00
C LEU A 26 -2.93 1.10 -10.30
N MET A 27 -1.63 1.31 -10.08
CA MET A 27 -0.95 2.57 -10.38
C MET A 27 -0.92 2.84 -11.89
N SER A 28 -0.57 1.86 -12.72
CA SER A 28 -0.52 2.00 -14.19
C SER A 28 -1.89 2.20 -14.86
N HIS A 29 -2.99 2.02 -14.12
CA HIS A 29 -4.33 2.35 -14.57
C HIS A 29 -4.63 3.86 -14.51
N GLU A 30 -3.80 4.67 -13.84
CA GLU A 30 -3.95 6.12 -13.83
C GLU A 30 -3.76 6.72 -15.24
N LYS A 31 -4.69 7.60 -15.64
CA LYS A 31 -4.75 8.10 -17.01
C LYS A 31 -3.75 9.22 -17.24
N LEU A 32 -2.91 9.05 -18.26
CA LEU A 32 -2.00 10.10 -18.73
C LEU A 32 -2.57 10.83 -19.94
N PRO A 33 -2.50 12.17 -19.97
CA PRO A 33 -2.75 12.95 -21.18
C PRO A 33 -1.72 12.65 -22.26
N VAL A 34 -2.15 12.32 -23.48
CA VAL A 34 -1.28 12.00 -24.62
C VAL A 34 -1.78 12.67 -25.89
N ARG A 35 -0.86 13.05 -26.77
CA ARG A 35 -1.16 13.51 -28.13
C ARG A 35 -0.81 12.41 -29.14
N THR A 36 -1.74 12.07 -30.03
CA THR A 36 -1.49 11.11 -31.09
C THR A 36 -0.73 11.78 -32.25
N GLU A 37 0.45 11.28 -32.60
CA GLU A 37 1.24 11.80 -33.73
C GLU A 37 0.74 11.30 -35.09
N THR A 38 -0.04 10.21 -35.12
CA THR A 38 -0.59 9.60 -36.33
C THR A 38 -2.06 9.21 -36.13
N ALA A 39 -2.79 9.05 -37.23
CA ALA A 39 -4.19 8.64 -37.18
C ALA A 39 -4.33 7.18 -36.69
N MET A 40 -5.29 6.92 -35.81
CA MET A 40 -5.64 5.59 -35.31
C MET A 40 -6.97 5.13 -35.93
N PRO A 41 -6.96 4.51 -37.13
CA PRO A 41 -8.19 4.13 -37.83
C PRO A 41 -9.00 3.11 -37.01
N ARG A 42 -10.33 3.25 -37.05
CA ARG A 42 -11.33 2.41 -36.36
C ARG A 42 -11.35 2.50 -34.83
N LEU A 43 -10.56 3.39 -34.22
CA LEU A 43 -10.53 3.58 -32.76
C LEU A 43 -11.19 4.89 -32.28
N GLY A 44 -11.74 5.71 -33.20
CA GLY A 44 -12.32 7.02 -32.89
C GLY A 44 -13.46 7.04 -31.86
N ALA A 45 -14.17 5.92 -31.67
CA ALA A 45 -15.27 5.81 -30.70
C ALA A 45 -14.82 5.86 -29.23
N PHE A 46 -13.53 5.70 -28.95
CA PHE A 46 -12.98 5.57 -27.60
C PHE A 46 -12.30 6.84 -27.06
N PHE A 47 -12.22 7.91 -27.85
CA PHE A 47 -11.46 9.11 -27.49
C PHE A 47 -12.37 10.32 -27.19
N LEU A 48 -12.10 11.01 -26.09
CA LEU A 48 -12.65 12.34 -25.75
C LEU A 48 -11.47 13.27 -25.46
N GLU A 49 -11.35 14.38 -26.20
CA GLU A 49 -10.20 15.30 -26.12
C GLU A 49 -10.06 15.93 -24.71
N ARG A 50 -8.85 15.85 -24.14
CA ARG A 50 -8.46 16.65 -22.98
C ARG A 50 -6.95 16.94 -22.99
N SER A 51 -6.60 18.16 -22.60
CA SER A 51 -5.25 18.72 -22.65
C SER A 51 -4.34 18.29 -21.49
N ALA A 52 -3.05 18.20 -21.76
CA ALA A 52 -1.96 17.81 -20.86
C ALA A 52 -1.22 19.01 -20.25
N GLY A 53 -0.73 18.86 -19.02
CA GLY A 53 0.33 19.69 -18.42
C GLY A 53 1.59 18.86 -18.21
N ALA A 54 2.75 19.52 -18.17
CA ALA A 54 4.06 18.90 -17.97
C ALA A 54 4.52 19.06 -16.52
N GLU A 55 5.06 18.01 -15.91
CA GLU A 55 5.66 18.02 -14.57
C GLU A 55 7.15 17.71 -14.61
N THR A 56 7.87 18.18 -13.60
CA THR A 56 9.35 18.18 -13.53
C THR A 56 9.90 17.07 -12.62
N ASP A 57 10.89 16.31 -13.11
CA ASP A 57 11.47 15.12 -12.46
C ASP A 57 12.06 15.35 -11.04
N ASN A 58 12.39 16.58 -10.66
CA ASN A 58 12.98 16.87 -9.35
C ASN A 58 11.95 17.09 -8.22
N ALA A 59 10.65 17.14 -8.52
CA ALA A 59 9.62 17.43 -7.53
C ALA A 59 9.39 16.26 -6.55
N VAL A 60 9.49 15.02 -7.02
CA VAL A 60 9.14 13.83 -6.25
C VAL A 60 10.13 13.57 -5.09
N PRO A 61 11.46 13.51 -5.31
CA PRO A 61 12.40 13.26 -4.20
C PRO A 61 12.39 14.36 -3.14
N GLN A 62 12.25 15.63 -3.56
CA GLN A 62 12.20 16.76 -2.64
C GLN A 62 10.94 16.75 -1.78
N THR A 63 9.80 16.38 -2.36
CA THR A 63 8.53 16.25 -1.62
C THR A 63 8.62 15.14 -0.58
N PHE A 64 9.20 14.00 -0.92
CA PHE A 64 9.39 12.90 0.02
C PHE A 64 10.31 13.29 1.19
N ILE A 65 11.47 13.87 0.91
CA ILE A 65 12.42 14.33 1.94
C ILE A 65 11.74 15.30 2.92
N GLY A 66 10.94 16.25 2.41
CA GLY A 66 10.22 17.21 3.25
C GLY A 66 9.15 16.57 4.15
N ARG A 67 8.55 15.45 3.74
CA ARG A 67 7.48 14.75 4.48
C ARG A 67 8.01 13.66 5.41
N PHE A 68 9.20 13.14 5.15
CA PHE A 68 9.78 11.98 5.84
C PHE A 68 9.78 12.12 7.36
N ARG A 69 10.27 13.24 7.90
CA ARG A 69 10.37 13.44 9.35
C ARG A 69 8.99 13.42 10.02
N ARG A 70 7.99 14.06 9.40
CA ARG A 70 6.63 14.09 9.91
C ARG A 70 6.02 12.68 9.96
N ILE A 71 6.22 11.89 8.91
CA ILE A 71 5.72 10.51 8.85
C ILE A 71 6.35 9.66 9.94
N MET A 72 7.68 9.71 10.06
CA MET A 72 8.44 9.00 11.09
C MET A 72 7.92 9.36 12.49
N ASP A 73 7.94 10.64 12.85
CA ASP A 73 7.54 11.11 14.17
C ASP A 73 6.09 10.75 14.49
N SER A 74 5.18 10.91 13.53
CA SER A 74 3.78 10.58 13.75
C SER A 74 3.56 9.08 13.88
N SER A 75 4.29 8.25 13.13
CA SER A 75 4.14 6.79 13.17
C SER A 75 4.72 6.15 14.43
N GLN A 76 5.69 6.79 15.09
CA GLN A 76 6.39 6.23 16.25
C GLN A 76 5.98 6.88 17.58
N ASN A 77 5.17 7.94 17.55
CA ASN A 77 4.70 8.61 18.77
C ASN A 77 3.17 8.58 18.96
N ALA A 78 2.40 8.04 18.00
CA ALA A 78 0.94 7.96 18.07
C ALA A 78 0.46 6.61 18.63
N TYR A 79 0.63 6.40 19.94
CA TYR A 79 0.19 5.15 20.60
C TYR A 79 -1.29 5.23 21.04
N ASN A 80 -2.13 4.34 20.52
CA ASN A 80 -3.59 4.31 20.75
C ASN A 80 -4.33 5.61 20.35
N GLU A 81 -3.75 6.42 19.47
CA GLU A 81 -4.38 7.61 18.92
C GLU A 81 -5.12 7.30 17.61
N ASP A 82 -6.14 8.10 17.28
CA ASP A 82 -6.79 8.03 15.97
C ASP A 82 -5.88 8.65 14.90
N THR A 83 -5.30 7.78 14.08
CA THR A 83 -4.38 8.15 12.98
C THR A 83 -5.11 8.33 11.63
N SER A 84 -6.42 8.12 11.57
CA SER A 84 -7.19 8.09 10.31
C SER A 84 -7.05 9.36 9.48
N ALA A 85 -7.19 10.54 10.11
CA ALA A 85 -7.09 11.83 9.43
C ALA A 85 -5.68 12.11 8.88
N LEU A 86 -4.64 11.61 9.54
CA LEU A 86 -3.26 11.74 9.09
C LEU A 86 -3.01 10.79 7.90
N VAL A 87 -3.35 9.52 8.06
CA VAL A 87 -3.12 8.46 7.07
C VAL A 87 -3.90 8.72 5.78
N ALA A 88 -5.07 9.36 5.87
CA ALA A 88 -5.86 9.75 4.70
C ALA A 88 -5.10 10.66 3.71
N ARG A 89 -4.07 11.39 4.16
CA ARG A 89 -3.27 12.32 3.36
C ARG A 89 -1.97 11.72 2.81
N LEU A 90 -1.68 10.48 3.18
CA LEU A 90 -0.49 9.75 2.76
C LEU A 90 -0.78 8.98 1.47
N ASP A 91 0.21 8.92 0.58
CA ASP A 91 0.18 8.02 -0.58
C ASP A 91 0.42 6.56 -0.15
N GLU A 92 0.36 5.61 -1.09
CA GLU A 92 0.45 4.18 -0.74
C GLU A 92 1.81 3.78 -0.16
N MET A 93 2.90 4.36 -0.68
CA MET A 93 4.25 4.13 -0.17
C MET A 93 4.41 4.66 1.26
N GLU A 94 3.97 5.90 1.50
CA GLU A 94 4.01 6.57 2.79
C GLU A 94 3.13 5.85 3.81
N ARG A 95 1.97 5.32 3.39
CA ARG A 95 1.12 4.46 4.22
C ARG A 95 1.84 3.19 4.64
N GLY A 96 2.55 2.53 3.73
CA GLY A 96 3.38 1.35 4.05
C GLY A 96 4.46 1.66 5.09
N LEU A 97 5.17 2.78 4.93
CA LEU A 97 6.15 3.25 5.91
C LEU A 97 5.51 3.56 7.27
N PHE A 98 4.38 4.27 7.27
CA PHE A 98 3.64 4.61 8.49
C PHE A 98 3.15 3.36 9.24
N GLN A 99 2.60 2.38 8.52
CA GLN A 99 2.18 1.10 9.10
C GLN A 99 3.35 0.33 9.70
N THR A 100 4.52 0.39 9.07
CA THR A 100 5.75 -0.24 9.58
C THR A 100 6.20 0.41 10.88
N GLY A 101 6.21 1.75 10.94
CA GLY A 101 6.50 2.50 12.17
C GLY A 101 5.53 2.16 13.30
N GLN A 102 4.23 2.15 13.01
CA GLN A 102 3.19 1.79 13.98
C GLN A 102 3.30 0.34 14.45
N LYS A 103 3.61 -0.61 13.55
CA LYS A 103 3.85 -2.00 13.93
C LYS A 103 5.02 -2.10 14.92
N GLY A 104 6.15 -1.46 14.62
CA GLY A 104 7.31 -1.44 15.52
C GLY A 104 6.98 -0.85 16.90
N LEU A 105 6.24 0.27 16.95
CA LEU A 105 5.80 0.89 18.21
C LEU A 105 4.90 -0.06 19.01
N ASN A 106 3.90 -0.66 18.39
CA ASN A 106 2.96 -1.57 19.05
C ASN A 106 3.66 -2.84 19.55
N ASP A 107 4.53 -3.44 18.74
CA ASP A 107 5.29 -4.64 19.10
C ASP A 107 6.19 -4.36 20.31
N PHE A 108 6.89 -3.23 20.31
CA PHE A 108 7.73 -2.80 21.45
C PHE A 108 6.89 -2.58 22.72
N GLN A 109 5.75 -1.91 22.62
CA GLN A 109 4.86 -1.66 23.76
C GLN A 109 4.25 -2.96 24.31
N CYS A 110 3.89 -3.91 23.45
CA CYS A 110 3.41 -5.23 23.89
C CYS A 110 4.52 -6.04 24.56
N TRP A 111 5.75 -5.94 24.08
CA TRP A 111 6.92 -6.57 24.71
C TRP A 111 7.22 -5.95 26.09
N GLU A 112 7.24 -4.62 26.19
CA GLU A 112 7.50 -3.90 27.44
C GLU A 112 6.48 -4.27 28.54
N LYS A 113 5.22 -4.50 28.15
CA LYS A 113 4.13 -4.93 29.05
C LYS A 113 4.13 -6.43 29.34
N GLY A 114 5.08 -7.20 28.80
CA GLY A 114 5.14 -8.66 28.94
C GLY A 114 4.06 -9.44 28.17
N GLN A 115 3.22 -8.77 27.39
CA GLN A 115 2.12 -9.37 26.64
C GLN A 115 2.61 -10.26 25.49
N ALA A 116 3.81 -9.99 24.96
CA ALA A 116 4.46 -10.79 23.92
C ALA A 116 4.87 -12.21 24.39
N SER A 117 4.81 -12.50 25.69
CA SER A 117 5.09 -13.85 26.23
C SER A 117 3.95 -14.85 26.01
N GLN A 118 2.74 -14.36 25.76
CA GLN A 118 1.56 -15.20 25.56
C GLN A 118 1.50 -15.69 24.11
N ILE A 119 1.55 -17.01 23.91
CA ILE A 119 1.33 -17.60 22.59
C ILE A 119 -0.15 -17.48 22.23
N THR A 120 -0.44 -16.75 21.16
CA THR A 120 -1.80 -16.58 20.63
C THR A 120 -1.94 -17.32 19.30
N ALA A 121 -3.15 -17.75 18.97
CA ALA A 121 -3.40 -18.33 17.65
C ALA A 121 -3.21 -17.25 16.58
N SER A 122 -2.50 -17.58 15.50
CA SER A 122 -2.31 -16.64 14.39
C SER A 122 -3.65 -16.16 13.86
N ASN A 123 -3.70 -14.87 13.50
CA ASN A 123 -4.86 -14.24 12.87
C ASN A 123 -5.39 -15.02 11.65
N LEU A 124 -4.52 -15.74 10.93
CA LEU A 124 -4.94 -16.56 9.79
C LEU A 124 -5.85 -17.71 10.23
N VAL A 125 -5.47 -18.43 11.28
CA VAL A 125 -6.27 -19.53 11.86
C VAL A 125 -7.56 -19.01 12.49
N GLN A 126 -7.53 -17.84 13.13
CA GLN A 126 -8.71 -17.24 13.74
C GLN A 126 -9.76 -16.82 12.69
N ASN A 127 -9.32 -16.30 11.55
CA ASN A 127 -10.22 -15.79 10.51
C ASN A 127 -10.64 -16.85 9.48
N TYR A 128 -9.80 -17.84 9.17
CA TYR A 128 -10.18 -18.96 8.31
C TYR A 128 -10.91 -20.04 9.11
N LYS A 129 -12.25 -19.99 9.12
CA LYS A 129 -13.06 -21.17 9.48
C LYS A 129 -12.82 -22.25 8.43
N LYS A 130 -11.97 -23.24 8.72
CA LYS A 130 -11.91 -24.46 7.89
C LYS A 130 -13.33 -25.03 7.80
N ARG A 131 -13.83 -25.25 6.58
CA ARG A 131 -15.10 -25.96 6.37
C ARG A 131 -14.95 -27.34 7.01
N LYS A 132 -15.81 -27.69 7.96
CA LYS A 132 -15.88 -29.07 8.46
C LYS A 132 -16.26 -29.96 7.27
N PHE A 133 -15.51 -31.05 7.06
CA PHE A 133 -15.98 -32.12 6.18
C PHE A 133 -17.33 -32.58 6.74
N THR A 134 -18.38 -32.53 5.93
CA THR A 134 -19.64 -33.18 6.29
C THR A 134 -19.35 -34.67 6.34
N ASP A 135 -19.67 -35.33 7.46
CA ASP A 135 -19.59 -36.78 7.57
C ASP A 135 -20.34 -37.39 6.38
N MET A 136 -19.63 -38.15 5.55
CA MET A 136 -20.28 -38.96 4.52
C MET A 136 -20.99 -40.07 5.28
N GLU A 137 -22.32 -40.01 5.31
CA GLU A 137 -23.14 -41.11 5.81
C GLU A 137 -22.86 -42.35 4.95
N ASP A 138 -22.51 -43.46 5.60
CA ASP A 138 -22.20 -44.77 5.00
C ASP A 138 -23.43 -45.42 4.32
#